data_AF-A0AAV2S0R5-F1
#
_entry.id   AF-A0AAV2S0R5-F1
#
_cell.length_a   1.000
_cell.length_b   1.000
_cell.length_c   1.000
_cell.angle_alpha   90.00
_cell.angle_beta   90.00
_cell.angle_gamma   90.00
#
_symmetry.space_group_name_H-M   'P 1'
#
loop_
_entity.id
_entity.type
_entity.pdbx_description
1 polymer ?
#
loop_
_entity_poly.entity_id
_entity_poly.type
_entity_poly.pdbx_seq_one_letter_code
_entity_poly.pdbx_strand_id
1 'polypeptide(L)'
;GLPALKKRCEELKMWPKGTRGECGDQTGSTYDISNKHCLGYSEVQLVQCMIDGVNTLYQEDLEIQNKYDQIQLQQMSEQQYAFPNIKSKHSLVAKHVTKERWDKLCRIVTKTSAFTLKKAIACAVELDNQNCGIYAGDWDSYKDFAEVFDPIIQEYHGIKSDAKHTSDMDVAKIMGNINEGTPVHSVRMRVGRSIDGFGLSPGITKDQRVGVENLMKSVFTKLPGDLSGNYYPLTGMDEKVRQLFDDHFLYISEDQNMKVAGMGRDWPEGRGIYHNGEKTFFVLVNEEDQLRIISIQKGGDVRVVFERLVRGIKAVGDSVKAESGKEFSLDSQYGYIHSCPTSLGTGMRISVRIDLPGWTRTGFPALQKRCEELKVQPRG
;
A
#
# COMPACT_ATOMS: atom_id res chain seq x y z
N GLY A 1 30.17 -26.63 17.81
CA GLY A 1 29.55 -27.64 18.69
C GLY A 1 30.62 -28.46 19.42
N LEU A 2 30.26 -29.14 20.51
CA LEU A 2 31.21 -29.77 21.46
C LEU A 2 32.24 -30.73 20.81
N PRO A 3 31.92 -31.56 19.80
CA PRO A 3 32.93 -32.40 19.14
C PRO A 3 34.04 -31.62 18.44
N ALA A 4 33.71 -30.49 17.81
CA ALA A 4 34.69 -29.62 17.16
C ALA A 4 35.58 -28.92 18.19
N LEU A 5 34.97 -28.44 19.29
CA LEU A 5 35.69 -27.82 20.41
C LEU A 5 36.66 -28.82 21.08
N LYS A 6 36.22 -30.08 21.27
CA LYS A 6 37.07 -31.17 21.78
C LYS A 6 38.31 -31.38 20.92
N LYS A 7 38.14 -31.45 19.59
CA LYS A 7 39.25 -31.58 18.65
C LYS A 7 40.22 -30.40 18.75
N ARG A 8 39.70 -29.18 18.80
CA ARG A 8 40.55 -27.97 18.88
C ARG A 8 41.30 -27.86 20.22
N CYS A 9 40.64 -28.18 21.33
CA CYS A 9 41.28 -28.19 22.64
C CYS A 9 42.40 -29.24 22.74
N GLU A 10 42.24 -30.40 22.09
CA GLU A 10 43.26 -31.44 22.03
C GLU A 10 44.57 -30.91 21.40
N GLU A 11 44.48 -30.15 20.31
CA GLU A 11 45.62 -29.50 19.65
C GLU A 11 46.31 -28.47 20.57
N LEU A 12 45.53 -27.83 21.44
CA LEU A 12 46.01 -26.84 22.42
C LEU A 12 46.41 -27.46 23.77
N LYS A 13 46.46 -28.80 23.88
CA LYS A 13 46.75 -29.53 25.13
C LYS A 13 45.78 -29.20 26.29
N MET A 14 44.55 -28.85 25.94
CA MET A 14 43.44 -28.58 26.86
C MET A 14 42.38 -29.66 26.79
N TRP A 15 41.51 -29.68 27.79
CA TRP A 15 40.43 -30.64 27.94
C TRP A 15 39.11 -29.90 28.23
N PRO A 16 38.16 -29.88 27.27
CA PRO A 16 36.87 -29.23 27.46
C PRO A 16 35.84 -30.22 28.02
N LYS A 17 35.09 -29.80 29.04
CA LYS A 17 33.97 -30.50 29.66
C LYS A 17 32.69 -29.68 29.56
N GLY A 18 31.55 -30.35 29.63
CA GLY A 18 30.28 -29.66 29.85
C GLY A 18 30.14 -29.21 31.30
N THR A 19 29.20 -28.30 31.55
CA THR A 19 28.99 -27.68 32.88
C THR A 19 28.36 -28.61 33.94
N ARG A 20 27.95 -29.83 33.56
CA ARG A 20 27.21 -30.79 34.43
C ARG A 20 28.01 -32.07 34.69
N GLY A 21 29.21 -31.93 35.22
CA GLY A 21 30.10 -33.06 35.56
C GLY A 21 30.88 -33.61 34.35
N GLU A 22 31.70 -34.64 34.59
CA GLU A 22 32.75 -35.07 33.66
C GLU A 22 32.25 -35.60 32.29
N CYS A 23 30.99 -36.03 32.24
CA CYS A 23 30.32 -36.53 31.04
C CYS A 23 29.07 -35.72 30.66
N GLY A 24 28.84 -34.56 31.29
CA GLY A 24 27.62 -33.78 31.11
C GLY A 24 27.60 -32.92 29.85
N ASP A 25 26.39 -32.55 29.42
CA ASP A 25 26.17 -31.58 28.35
C ASP A 25 26.57 -30.16 28.78
N GLN A 26 26.84 -29.29 27.80
CA GLN A 26 27.02 -27.86 28.02
C GLN A 26 25.68 -27.18 28.39
N THR A 27 25.74 -26.13 29.22
CA THR A 27 24.57 -25.28 29.47
C THR A 27 24.68 -24.04 28.58
N GLY A 28 23.81 -23.94 27.57
CA GLY A 28 23.88 -22.87 26.57
C GLY A 28 25.23 -22.86 25.85
N SER A 29 25.92 -21.72 25.91
CA SER A 29 27.26 -21.52 25.32
C SER A 29 28.39 -21.63 26.35
N THR A 30 28.14 -22.23 27.52
CA THR A 30 29.12 -22.30 28.62
C THR A 30 29.82 -23.65 28.63
N TYR A 31 31.16 -23.62 28.66
CA TYR A 31 32.04 -24.79 28.70
C TYR A 31 33.04 -24.66 29.84
N ASP A 32 33.45 -25.80 30.41
CA ASP A 32 34.56 -25.87 31.38
C ASP A 32 35.83 -26.29 30.64
N ILE A 33 36.89 -25.47 30.67
CA ILE A 33 38.15 -25.71 29.95
C ILE A 33 39.26 -25.90 30.99
N SER A 34 39.98 -27.03 30.90
CA SER A 34 41.04 -27.39 31.83
C SER A 34 42.32 -27.79 31.11
N ASN A 35 43.48 -27.74 31.77
CA ASN A 35 44.72 -28.27 31.22
C ASN A 35 44.66 -29.81 31.18
N LYS A 36 45.13 -30.41 30.09
CA LYS A 36 45.06 -31.88 29.93
C LYS A 36 46.11 -32.64 30.74
N HIS A 37 47.29 -32.04 30.93
CA HIS A 37 48.45 -32.71 31.52
C HIS A 37 48.78 -32.13 32.89
N CYS A 38 49.23 -33.00 33.81
CA CYS A 38 49.71 -32.61 35.15
C CYS A 38 51.15 -33.06 35.43
N LEU A 39 51.67 -34.06 34.72
CA LEU A 39 53.02 -34.61 34.91
C LEU A 39 53.94 -34.15 33.78
N GLY A 40 55.17 -33.75 34.11
CA GLY A 40 56.18 -33.31 33.13
C GLY A 40 56.14 -31.81 32.78
N TYR A 41 55.38 -31.01 33.54
CA TYR A 41 55.25 -29.55 33.39
C TYR A 41 55.22 -28.89 34.77
N SER A 42 55.71 -27.67 34.90
CA SER A 42 55.55 -26.87 36.12
C SER A 42 54.17 -26.23 36.21
N GLU A 43 53.76 -25.84 37.41
CA GLU A 43 52.51 -25.13 37.67
C GLU A 43 52.43 -23.84 36.85
N VAL A 44 53.53 -23.11 36.73
CA VAL A 44 53.63 -21.89 35.90
C VAL A 44 53.40 -22.21 34.42
N GLN A 45 53.97 -23.30 33.91
CA GLN A 45 53.76 -23.72 32.50
C GLN A 45 52.31 -24.12 32.24
N LEU A 46 51.65 -24.77 33.20
CA LEU A 46 50.24 -25.15 33.09
C LEU A 46 49.31 -23.92 33.13
N VAL A 47 49.59 -22.94 33.98
CA VAL A 47 48.85 -21.67 34.00
C VAL A 47 49.05 -20.89 32.70
N GLN A 48 50.28 -20.83 32.16
CA GLN A 48 50.54 -20.19 30.88
C GLN A 48 49.79 -20.88 29.72
N CYS A 49 49.80 -22.22 29.70
CA CYS A 49 49.03 -23.02 28.74
C CYS A 49 47.53 -22.67 28.78
N MET A 50 46.96 -22.50 29.99
CA MET A 50 45.57 -22.06 30.15
C MET A 50 45.34 -20.66 29.59
N ILE A 51 46.22 -19.70 29.87
CA ILE A 51 46.10 -18.32 29.36
C ILE A 51 46.14 -18.33 27.83
N ASP A 52 47.15 -18.98 27.24
CA ASP A 52 47.35 -18.99 25.79
C ASP A 52 46.20 -19.72 25.08
N GLY A 53 45.79 -20.86 25.63
CA GLY A 53 44.72 -21.68 25.10
C GLY A 53 43.36 -20.99 25.15
N VAL A 54 42.97 -20.41 26.29
CA VAL A 54 41.70 -19.69 26.43
C VAL A 54 41.65 -18.46 25.54
N ASN A 55 42.74 -17.68 25.47
CA ASN A 55 42.80 -16.51 24.59
C ASN A 55 42.67 -16.89 23.11
N THR A 56 43.34 -17.98 22.69
CA THR A 56 43.24 -18.49 21.32
C THR A 56 41.82 -18.92 20.99
N LEU A 57 41.19 -19.73 21.86
CA LEU A 57 39.80 -20.17 21.66
C LEU A 57 38.82 -18.99 21.60
N TYR A 58 39.03 -17.94 22.40
CA TYR A 58 38.17 -16.77 22.39
C TYR A 58 38.29 -15.95 21.09
N GLN A 59 39.50 -15.77 20.56
CA GLN A 59 39.68 -15.09 19.27
C GLN A 59 39.02 -15.88 18.12
N GLU A 60 39.20 -17.20 18.10
CA GLU A 60 38.53 -18.07 17.14
C GLU A 60 37.01 -18.00 17.26
N ASP A 61 36.47 -17.95 18.48
CA ASP A 61 35.04 -17.81 18.72
C ASP A 61 34.48 -16.49 18.15
N LEU A 62 35.19 -15.36 18.32
CA LEU A 62 34.81 -14.08 17.72
C LEU A 62 34.76 -14.14 16.18
N GLU A 63 35.74 -14.80 15.55
CA GLU A 63 35.75 -14.99 14.09
C GLU A 63 34.59 -15.86 13.61
N ILE A 64 34.30 -16.93 14.35
CA ILE A 64 33.19 -17.84 14.07
C ILE A 64 31.86 -17.11 14.23
N GLN A 65 31.66 -16.34 15.30
CA GLN A 65 30.46 -15.52 15.51
C GLN A 65 30.24 -14.57 14.33
N ASN A 66 31.25 -13.79 13.95
CA ASN A 66 31.17 -12.88 12.80
C ASN A 66 30.80 -13.60 11.49
N LYS A 67 31.35 -14.79 11.26
CA LYS A 67 31.01 -15.59 10.08
C LYS A 67 29.56 -16.06 10.10
N TYR A 68 29.05 -16.52 11.24
CA TYR A 68 27.66 -16.94 11.37
C TYR A 68 26.69 -15.77 11.28
N ASP A 69 27.04 -14.62 11.83
CA ASP A 69 26.27 -13.37 11.67
C ASP A 69 26.19 -12.96 10.20
N GLN A 70 27.31 -13.03 9.47
CA GLN A 70 27.34 -12.77 8.02
C GLN A 70 26.48 -13.76 7.24
N ILE A 71 26.55 -15.06 7.55
CA ILE A 71 25.70 -16.08 6.91
C ILE A 71 24.22 -15.81 7.20
N GLN A 72 23.87 -15.46 8.44
CA GLN A 72 22.50 -15.16 8.83
C GLN A 72 21.98 -13.91 8.12
N LEU A 73 22.79 -12.85 8.03
CA LEU A 73 22.48 -11.65 7.24
C LEU A 73 22.29 -11.98 5.75
N GLN A 74 23.15 -12.83 5.19
CA GLN A 74 23.06 -13.26 3.79
C GLN A 74 21.77 -14.07 3.54
N GLN A 75 21.44 -15.03 4.41
CA GLN A 75 20.21 -15.82 4.33
C GLN A 75 18.95 -14.95 4.46
N MET A 76 18.95 -14.01 5.41
CA MET A 76 17.87 -13.04 5.55
C MET A 76 17.71 -12.18 4.28
N SER A 77 18.82 -11.79 3.65
CA SER A 77 18.79 -11.03 2.39
C SER A 77 18.24 -11.87 1.23
N GLU A 78 18.61 -13.15 1.11
CA GLU A 78 18.12 -14.03 0.06
C GLU A 78 16.62 -14.32 0.21
N GLN A 79 16.15 -14.53 1.44
CA GLN A 79 14.73 -14.74 1.72
C GLN A 79 13.90 -13.47 1.50
N GLN A 80 14.46 -12.29 1.76
CA GLN A 80 13.77 -11.01 1.55
C GLN A 80 13.40 -10.79 0.07
N TYR A 81 14.29 -11.17 -0.84
CA TYR A 81 14.17 -10.97 -2.30
C TYR A 81 13.78 -12.25 -3.07
N ALA A 82 13.44 -13.33 -2.37
CA ALA A 82 12.90 -14.53 -2.98
C ALA A 82 11.61 -14.21 -3.76
N PHE A 83 11.39 -14.92 -4.87
CA PHE A 83 10.19 -14.73 -5.68
C PHE A 83 8.95 -15.15 -4.89
N PRO A 84 7.94 -14.28 -4.75
CA PRO A 84 6.82 -14.55 -3.87
C PRO A 84 5.85 -15.56 -4.47
N ASN A 85 5.22 -16.37 -3.62
CA ASN A 85 4.10 -17.20 -4.03
C ASN A 85 2.84 -16.34 -4.18
N ILE A 86 2.54 -15.90 -5.40
CA ILE A 86 1.34 -15.13 -5.72
C ILE A 86 0.10 -16.03 -5.57
N LYS A 87 -0.79 -15.76 -4.62
CA LYS A 87 -2.00 -16.58 -4.38
C LYS A 87 -3.09 -16.35 -5.41
N SER A 88 -3.31 -15.10 -5.84
CA SER A 88 -4.30 -14.74 -6.86
C SER A 88 -3.82 -15.13 -8.26
N LYS A 89 -3.87 -16.43 -8.60
CA LYS A 89 -3.32 -16.97 -9.86
C LYS A 89 -3.96 -16.44 -11.14
N HIS A 90 -5.18 -15.90 -11.06
CA HIS A 90 -5.91 -15.30 -12.18
C HIS A 90 -5.70 -13.79 -12.33
N SER A 91 -4.92 -13.17 -11.43
CA SER A 91 -4.70 -11.72 -11.42
C SER A 91 -3.75 -11.26 -12.54
N LEU A 92 -3.85 -9.98 -12.89
CA LEU A 92 -2.86 -9.31 -13.74
C LEU A 92 -1.45 -9.34 -13.12
N VAL A 93 -1.34 -9.29 -11.78
CA VAL A 93 -0.05 -9.49 -11.09
C VAL A 93 0.52 -10.87 -11.38
N ALA A 94 -0.27 -11.94 -11.27
CA ALA A 94 0.22 -13.29 -11.58
C ALA A 94 0.69 -13.42 -13.04
N LYS A 95 0.05 -12.70 -13.96
CA LYS A 95 0.42 -12.68 -15.38
C LYS A 95 1.71 -11.89 -15.65
N HIS A 96 1.88 -10.73 -15.02
CA HIS A 96 2.93 -9.77 -15.39
C HIS A 96 4.11 -9.69 -14.41
N VAL A 97 4.01 -10.23 -13.20
CA VAL A 97 5.11 -10.34 -12.25
C VAL A 97 5.77 -11.70 -12.43
N THR A 98 6.52 -11.84 -13.51
CA THR A 98 7.33 -13.04 -13.77
C THR A 98 8.57 -13.07 -12.89
N LYS A 99 9.17 -14.25 -12.73
CA LYS A 99 10.45 -14.39 -12.01
C LYS A 99 11.53 -13.47 -12.57
N GLU A 100 11.62 -13.37 -13.90
CA GLU A 100 12.57 -12.50 -14.59
C GLU A 100 12.38 -11.02 -14.22
N ARG A 101 11.15 -10.50 -14.30
CA ARG A 101 10.86 -9.09 -13.94
C ARG A 101 11.06 -8.85 -12.45
N TRP A 102 10.68 -9.82 -11.61
CA TRP A 102 10.93 -9.73 -10.17
C TRP A 102 12.42 -9.61 -9.87
N ASP A 103 13.28 -10.44 -10.46
CA ASP A 103 14.72 -10.44 -10.17
C ASP A 103 15.40 -9.11 -10.56
N LYS A 104 14.89 -8.43 -11.59
CA LYS A 104 15.34 -7.08 -11.96
C LYS A 104 14.89 -6.01 -10.96
N LEU A 105 13.67 -6.13 -10.42
CA LEU A 105 12.99 -5.03 -9.72
C LEU A 105 12.93 -5.20 -8.19
N CYS A 106 13.10 -6.40 -7.65
CA CYS A 106 12.79 -6.72 -6.24
C CYS A 106 13.67 -5.97 -5.23
N ARG A 107 14.84 -5.48 -5.67
CA ARG A 107 15.78 -4.70 -4.86
C ARG A 107 15.58 -3.19 -4.96
N ILE A 108 14.75 -2.73 -5.89
CA ILE A 108 14.50 -1.30 -6.07
C ILE A 108 13.62 -0.78 -4.93
N VAL A 109 14.00 0.37 -4.40
CA VAL A 109 13.30 1.11 -3.35
C VAL A 109 13.02 2.50 -3.88
N THR A 110 11.75 2.87 -3.94
CA THR A 110 11.36 4.17 -4.51
C THR A 110 11.87 5.32 -3.65
N LYS A 111 12.20 6.44 -4.30
CA LYS A 111 12.78 7.60 -3.61
C LYS A 111 11.78 8.31 -2.69
N THR A 112 10.53 8.44 -3.13
CA THR A 112 9.52 9.25 -2.43
C THR A 112 9.06 8.64 -1.10
N SER A 113 8.81 7.32 -1.06
CA SER A 113 8.24 6.66 0.12
C SER A 113 8.94 5.37 0.57
N ALA A 114 10.11 5.06 0.01
CA ALA A 114 10.80 3.78 0.25
C ALA A 114 9.88 2.56 0.03
N PHE A 115 9.09 2.64 -1.03
CA PHE A 115 8.18 1.59 -1.46
C PHE A 115 8.92 0.55 -2.29
N THR A 116 8.45 -0.70 -2.27
CA THR A 116 9.08 -1.80 -3.00
C THR A 116 8.04 -2.55 -3.80
N LEU A 117 8.47 -3.25 -4.85
CA LEU A 117 7.58 -4.11 -5.64
C LEU A 117 6.88 -5.15 -4.75
N LYS A 118 7.57 -5.65 -3.71
CA LYS A 118 7.00 -6.58 -2.71
C LYS A 118 5.77 -5.99 -2.01
N LYS A 119 5.85 -4.73 -1.58
CA LYS A 119 4.71 -4.01 -0.98
C LYS A 119 3.61 -3.76 -2.02
N ALA A 120 4.01 -3.42 -3.25
CA ALA A 120 3.06 -3.13 -4.32
C ALA A 120 2.15 -4.31 -4.66
N ILE A 121 2.68 -5.54 -4.63
CA ILE A 121 1.93 -6.76 -5.00
C ILE A 121 1.36 -7.52 -3.80
N ALA A 122 1.44 -6.96 -2.59
CA ALA A 122 1.08 -7.64 -1.34
C ALA A 122 -0.33 -8.23 -1.39
N CYS A 123 -1.31 -7.50 -1.97
CA CYS A 123 -2.68 -7.98 -2.10
C CYS A 123 -2.78 -9.27 -2.93
N ALA A 124 -2.08 -9.38 -4.07
CA ALA A 124 -2.10 -10.59 -4.89
C ALA A 124 -1.35 -11.77 -4.26
N VAL A 125 -0.40 -11.49 -3.36
CA VAL A 125 0.37 -12.50 -2.63
C VAL A 125 -0.41 -13.04 -1.44
N GLU A 126 -1.12 -12.17 -0.71
CA GLU A 126 -1.80 -12.55 0.53
C GLU A 126 -3.24 -13.03 0.31
N LEU A 127 -3.91 -12.49 -0.71
CA LEU A 127 -5.31 -12.76 -1.05
C LEU A 127 -5.39 -13.54 -2.38
N ASP A 128 -6.41 -14.38 -2.55
CA ASP A 128 -6.61 -15.25 -3.71
C ASP A 128 -7.74 -14.80 -4.66
N ASN A 129 -8.33 -13.63 -4.39
CA ASN A 129 -9.51 -13.08 -5.07
C ASN A 129 -9.23 -11.77 -5.83
N GLN A 130 -7.96 -11.51 -6.20
CA GLN A 130 -7.58 -10.27 -6.87
C GLN A 130 -7.69 -10.40 -8.39
N ASN A 131 -8.36 -9.42 -9.03
CA ASN A 131 -8.32 -9.26 -10.48
C ASN A 131 -7.04 -8.53 -10.94
N CYS A 132 -6.68 -7.43 -10.28
CA CYS A 132 -5.45 -6.68 -10.56
C CYS A 132 -4.38 -7.01 -9.51
N GLY A 133 -4.62 -6.62 -8.25
CA GLY A 133 -3.83 -7.05 -7.09
C GLY A 133 -2.52 -6.27 -6.84
N ILE A 134 -2.35 -5.12 -7.49
CA ILE A 134 -1.19 -4.24 -7.32
C ILE A 134 -1.61 -2.81 -6.95
N TYR A 135 -0.84 -2.17 -6.07
CA TYR A 135 -1.02 -0.78 -5.65
C TYR A 135 0.32 -0.04 -5.63
N ALA A 136 0.33 1.21 -6.08
CA ALA A 136 1.48 2.10 -6.04
C ALA A 136 1.55 2.81 -4.68
N GLY A 137 2.75 2.88 -4.08
CA GLY A 137 2.97 3.61 -2.84
C GLY A 137 3.33 5.07 -3.04
N ASP A 138 3.77 5.43 -4.24
CA ASP A 138 4.12 6.79 -4.66
C ASP A 138 4.15 6.86 -6.20
N TRP A 139 4.38 8.06 -6.72
CA TRP A 139 4.54 8.26 -8.16
C TRP A 139 5.73 7.51 -8.74
N ASP A 140 6.84 7.45 -8.00
CA ASP A 140 8.06 6.75 -8.42
C ASP A 140 7.80 5.26 -8.68
N SER A 141 6.84 4.64 -7.98
CA SER A 141 6.42 3.25 -8.22
C SER A 141 6.01 2.99 -9.68
N TYR A 142 5.37 3.96 -10.35
CA TYR A 142 4.98 3.83 -11.76
C TYR A 142 6.17 3.92 -12.73
N LYS A 143 7.31 4.45 -12.29
CA LYS A 143 8.53 4.59 -13.10
C LYS A 143 9.51 3.47 -12.80
N ASP A 144 9.83 3.29 -11.52
CA ASP A 144 10.81 2.35 -11.01
C ASP A 144 10.38 0.89 -11.25
N PHE A 145 9.06 0.65 -11.30
CA PHE A 145 8.49 -0.67 -11.57
C PHE A 145 7.69 -0.73 -12.89
N ALA A 146 7.99 0.16 -13.85
CA ALA A 146 7.28 0.27 -15.13
C ALA A 146 7.19 -1.07 -15.90
N GLU A 147 8.23 -1.91 -15.86
CA GLU A 147 8.23 -3.25 -16.49
C GLU A 147 7.07 -4.16 -16.00
N VAL A 148 6.49 -3.87 -14.83
CA VAL A 148 5.32 -4.54 -14.28
C VAL A 148 4.06 -3.68 -14.40
N PHE A 149 4.11 -2.40 -14.01
CA PHE A 149 2.92 -1.54 -13.99
C PHE A 149 2.38 -1.27 -15.39
N ASP A 150 3.24 -0.94 -16.37
CA ASP A 150 2.81 -0.56 -17.72
C ASP A 150 1.98 -1.65 -18.41
N PRO A 151 2.41 -2.93 -18.49
CA PRO A 151 1.61 -3.96 -19.13
C PRO A 151 0.30 -4.24 -18.37
N ILE A 152 0.30 -4.13 -17.03
CA ILE A 152 -0.92 -4.26 -16.23
C ILE A 152 -1.92 -3.14 -16.58
N ILE A 153 -1.44 -1.89 -16.67
CA ILE A 153 -2.27 -0.72 -17.01
C ILE A 153 -2.81 -0.86 -18.43
N GLN A 154 -1.95 -1.22 -19.39
CA GLN A 154 -2.31 -1.40 -20.79
C GLN A 154 -3.39 -2.46 -20.95
N GLU A 155 -3.23 -3.62 -20.31
CA GLU A 155 -4.19 -4.72 -20.37
C GLU A 155 -5.51 -4.36 -19.67
N TYR A 156 -5.46 -3.78 -18.46
CA TYR A 156 -6.67 -3.44 -17.71
C TYR A 156 -7.51 -2.38 -18.42
N HIS A 157 -6.88 -1.33 -18.95
CA HIS A 157 -7.59 -0.22 -19.60
C HIS A 157 -7.79 -0.43 -21.11
N GLY A 158 -7.21 -1.47 -21.68
CA GLY A 158 -7.27 -1.75 -23.12
C GLY A 158 -6.57 -0.67 -23.97
N ILE A 159 -5.47 -0.09 -23.46
CA ILE A 159 -4.73 0.99 -24.11
C ILE A 159 -3.38 0.51 -24.64
N LYS A 160 -2.85 1.22 -25.63
CA LYS A 160 -1.50 0.99 -26.17
C LYS A 160 -0.43 1.68 -25.32
N SER A 161 0.82 1.24 -25.48
CA SER A 161 1.99 1.81 -24.79
C SER A 161 2.31 3.26 -25.18
N ASP A 162 1.79 3.76 -26.30
CA ASP A 162 1.96 5.14 -26.78
C ASP A 162 0.71 6.01 -26.54
N ALA A 163 -0.31 5.46 -25.88
CA ALA A 163 -1.53 6.19 -25.54
C ALA A 163 -1.21 7.40 -24.65
N LYS A 164 -1.90 8.52 -24.88
CA LYS A 164 -1.83 9.72 -24.05
C LYS A 164 -3.19 9.96 -23.39
N HIS A 165 -3.15 10.49 -22.17
CA HIS A 165 -4.36 10.87 -21.48
C HIS A 165 -4.75 12.31 -21.80
N THR A 166 -6.03 12.54 -22.05
CA THR A 166 -6.61 13.88 -22.19
C THR A 166 -7.70 14.05 -21.14
N SER A 167 -7.56 15.06 -20.28
CA SER A 167 -8.60 15.43 -19.32
C SER A 167 -9.49 16.52 -19.93
N ASP A 168 -10.81 16.33 -19.87
CA ASP A 168 -11.80 17.30 -20.35
C ASP A 168 -12.94 17.39 -19.33
N MET A 169 -13.04 18.54 -18.67
CA MET A 169 -14.03 18.83 -17.64
C MET A 169 -15.03 19.90 -18.09
N ASP A 170 -15.16 20.10 -19.40
CA ASP A 170 -16.08 21.08 -19.99
C ASP A 170 -17.52 20.54 -20.03
N VAL A 171 -18.36 21.08 -19.14
CA VAL A 171 -19.78 20.73 -19.01
C VAL A 171 -20.58 21.04 -20.28
N ALA A 172 -20.17 22.06 -21.06
CA ALA A 172 -20.90 22.49 -22.25
C ALA A 172 -20.89 21.43 -23.35
N LYS A 173 -19.90 20.52 -23.36
CA LYS A 173 -19.78 19.43 -24.34
C LYS A 173 -20.72 18.26 -24.08
N ILE A 174 -21.37 18.21 -22.91
CA ILE A 174 -22.34 17.16 -22.63
C ILE A 174 -23.60 17.42 -23.47
N MET A 175 -24.07 16.39 -24.17
CA MET A 175 -25.34 16.40 -24.91
C MET A 175 -26.35 15.49 -24.20
N GLY A 176 -27.56 16.03 -23.95
CA GLY A 176 -28.64 15.29 -23.30
C GLY A 176 -28.50 15.14 -21.77
N ASN A 177 -29.38 14.33 -21.21
CA ASN A 177 -29.46 13.93 -19.80
C ASN A 177 -30.10 12.52 -19.74
N ILE A 178 -30.18 11.92 -18.55
CA ILE A 178 -31.05 10.75 -18.37
C ILE A 178 -32.50 11.18 -18.64
N ASN A 179 -33.22 10.38 -19.44
CA ASN A 179 -34.58 10.68 -19.85
C ASN A 179 -35.51 10.89 -18.65
N GLU A 180 -36.39 11.88 -18.77
CA GLU A 180 -37.49 12.08 -17.83
C GLU A 180 -38.35 10.82 -17.74
N GLY A 181 -38.75 10.43 -16.53
CA GLY A 181 -39.48 9.19 -16.27
C GLY A 181 -38.62 7.94 -16.04
N THR A 182 -37.30 8.00 -16.25
CA THR A 182 -36.40 6.91 -15.84
C THR A 182 -36.40 6.82 -14.30
N PRO A 183 -36.60 5.63 -13.68
CA PRO A 183 -36.72 5.49 -12.22
C PRO A 183 -35.35 5.54 -11.52
N VAL A 184 -34.67 6.69 -11.63
CA VAL A 184 -33.37 6.94 -10.99
C VAL A 184 -33.59 7.60 -9.63
N HIS A 185 -33.11 6.92 -8.58
CA HIS A 185 -33.15 7.41 -7.21
C HIS A 185 -32.08 8.47 -6.94
N SER A 186 -30.87 8.26 -7.46
CA SER A 186 -29.75 9.19 -7.28
C SER A 186 -28.68 9.00 -8.33
N VAL A 187 -27.96 10.10 -8.59
CA VAL A 187 -26.72 10.12 -9.38
C VAL A 187 -25.58 10.49 -8.44
N ARG A 188 -24.47 9.75 -8.53
CA ARG A 188 -23.24 10.01 -7.78
C ARG A 188 -22.05 9.95 -8.72
N MET A 189 -21.26 11.01 -8.74
CA MET A 189 -19.99 11.09 -9.46
C MET A 189 -18.86 11.33 -8.46
N ARG A 190 -17.76 10.61 -8.62
CA ARG A 190 -16.55 10.82 -7.81
C ARG A 190 -15.32 10.92 -8.69
N VAL A 191 -14.31 11.63 -8.21
CA VAL A 191 -12.92 11.51 -8.68
C VAL A 191 -11.98 11.27 -7.50
N GLY A 192 -10.92 10.52 -7.71
CA GLY A 192 -9.77 10.54 -6.79
C GLY A 192 -8.76 11.61 -7.21
N ARG A 193 -8.03 12.21 -6.27
CA ARG A 193 -6.88 13.08 -6.54
C ARG A 193 -5.79 12.84 -5.51
N SER A 194 -4.55 12.91 -5.98
CA SER A 194 -3.34 12.87 -5.15
C SER A 194 -2.59 14.18 -5.32
N ILE A 195 -2.06 14.73 -4.23
CA ILE A 195 -1.28 15.97 -4.18
C ILE A 195 0.19 15.60 -4.38
N ASP A 196 0.88 16.37 -5.22
CA ASP A 196 2.27 16.12 -5.59
C ASP A 196 3.25 16.21 -4.41
N GLY A 197 4.33 15.43 -4.48
CA GLY A 197 5.40 15.41 -3.48
C GLY A 197 5.02 14.76 -2.14
N PHE A 198 4.01 13.89 -2.11
CA PHE A 198 3.69 13.02 -0.98
C PHE A 198 3.58 11.56 -1.46
N GLY A 199 3.76 10.59 -0.55
CA GLY A 199 3.41 9.20 -0.85
C GLY A 199 1.90 9.06 -1.14
N LEU A 200 1.55 8.14 -2.02
CA LEU A 200 0.17 7.67 -2.20
C LEU A 200 -0.27 6.89 -0.96
N SER A 201 -1.56 6.57 -0.81
CA SER A 201 -2.11 6.01 0.43
C SER A 201 -1.37 4.76 0.97
N PRO A 202 -0.84 3.85 0.14
CA PRO A 202 0.00 2.74 0.60
C PRO A 202 1.36 3.17 1.18
N GLY A 203 2.01 4.16 0.56
CA GLY A 203 3.37 4.60 0.90
C GLY A 203 3.44 5.82 1.83
N ILE A 204 2.35 6.54 2.04
CA ILE A 204 2.33 7.74 2.87
C ILE A 204 2.75 7.44 4.32
N THR A 205 3.60 8.28 4.89
CA THR A 205 3.95 8.21 6.32
C THR A 205 2.84 8.80 7.19
N LYS A 206 2.83 8.49 8.48
CA LYS A 206 1.88 9.09 9.44
C LYS A 206 1.94 10.63 9.43
N ASP A 207 3.16 11.18 9.47
CA ASP A 207 3.35 12.64 9.47
C ASP A 207 2.88 13.30 8.16
N GLN A 208 3.19 12.69 7.00
CA GLN A 208 2.66 13.17 5.72
C GLN A 208 1.13 13.11 5.68
N ARG A 209 0.53 12.05 6.23
CA ARG A 209 -0.92 11.88 6.27
C ARG A 209 -1.60 12.96 7.10
N VAL A 210 -1.07 13.24 8.29
CA VAL A 210 -1.52 14.36 9.14
C VAL A 210 -1.27 15.71 8.46
N GLY A 211 -0.15 15.87 7.76
CA GLY A 211 0.16 17.06 6.97
C GLY A 211 -0.86 17.32 5.86
N VAL A 212 -1.26 16.28 5.12
CA VAL A 212 -2.34 16.35 4.13
C VAL A 212 -3.66 16.74 4.79
N GLU A 213 -4.01 16.14 5.94
CA GLU A 213 -5.23 16.50 6.67
C GLU A 213 -5.26 17.98 7.06
N ASN A 214 -4.16 18.50 7.60
CA ASN A 214 -4.04 19.90 8.02
C ASN A 214 -4.10 20.87 6.86
N LEU A 215 -3.44 20.54 5.73
CA LEU A 215 -3.57 21.29 4.49
C LEU A 215 -5.04 21.35 4.05
N MET A 216 -5.72 20.20 4.06
CA MET A 216 -7.11 20.13 3.63
C MET A 216 -8.07 20.88 4.55
N LYS A 217 -7.83 20.88 5.88
CA LYS A 217 -8.59 21.73 6.82
C LYS A 217 -8.52 23.20 6.40
N SER A 218 -7.34 23.71 6.03
CA SER A 218 -7.21 25.09 5.53
C SER A 218 -7.97 25.30 4.21
N VAL A 219 -7.79 24.39 3.25
CA VAL A 219 -8.46 24.42 1.94
C VAL A 219 -9.99 24.49 2.09
N PHE A 220 -10.57 23.69 2.98
CA PHE A 220 -12.02 23.63 3.16
C PHE A 220 -12.63 24.94 3.67
N THR A 221 -11.89 25.75 4.43
CA THR A 221 -12.37 27.07 4.88
C THR A 221 -12.56 28.07 3.74
N LYS A 222 -11.96 27.80 2.57
CA LYS A 222 -11.94 28.71 1.41
C LYS A 222 -12.93 28.31 0.31
N LEU A 223 -13.65 27.20 0.48
CA LEU A 223 -14.59 26.74 -0.53
C LEU A 223 -15.81 27.67 -0.61
N PRO A 224 -16.11 28.23 -1.80
CA PRO A 224 -17.12 29.28 -1.93
C PRO A 224 -18.54 28.74 -2.13
N GLY A 225 -19.53 29.58 -1.84
CA GLY A 225 -20.92 29.38 -2.25
C GLY A 225 -21.51 28.04 -1.79
N ASP A 226 -22.16 27.33 -2.72
CA ASP A 226 -22.79 26.02 -2.49
C ASP A 226 -21.79 24.90 -2.15
N LEU A 227 -20.49 25.14 -2.30
CA LEU A 227 -19.45 24.20 -1.91
C LEU A 227 -19.03 24.36 -0.44
N SER A 228 -19.39 25.46 0.22
CA SER A 228 -19.05 25.73 1.62
C SER A 228 -19.71 24.76 2.59
N GLY A 229 -19.02 24.43 3.68
CA GLY A 229 -19.34 23.26 4.48
C GLY A 229 -18.41 23.06 5.67
N ASN A 230 -18.51 21.88 6.28
CA ASN A 230 -17.76 21.53 7.48
C ASN A 230 -16.88 20.32 7.25
N TYR A 231 -15.72 20.31 7.90
CA TYR A 231 -14.82 19.17 7.96
C TYR A 231 -14.97 18.44 9.30
N TYR A 232 -15.03 17.11 9.23
CA TYR A 232 -15.20 16.23 10.36
C TYR A 232 -14.02 15.24 10.39
N PRO A 233 -13.00 15.47 11.24
CA PRO A 233 -11.92 14.52 11.42
C PRO A 233 -12.47 13.23 12.01
N LEU A 234 -12.01 12.07 11.54
CA LEU A 234 -12.38 10.78 12.12
C LEU A 234 -11.77 10.59 13.52
N THR A 235 -10.63 11.25 13.79
CA THR A 235 -10.01 11.25 15.12
C THR A 235 -10.88 12.03 16.10
N GLY A 236 -11.33 11.35 17.16
CA GLY A 236 -12.22 11.95 18.15
C GLY A 236 -13.68 12.10 17.69
N MET A 237 -14.06 11.52 16.55
CA MET A 237 -15.45 11.51 16.08
C MET A 237 -16.32 10.61 16.95
N ASP A 238 -17.46 11.14 17.40
CA ASP A 238 -18.48 10.36 18.10
C ASP A 238 -19.06 9.26 17.20
N GLU A 239 -19.30 8.07 17.76
CA GLU A 239 -19.73 6.89 17.00
C GLU A 239 -21.09 7.07 16.33
N LYS A 240 -22.02 7.83 16.93
CA LYS A 240 -23.31 8.13 16.30
C LYS A 240 -23.15 9.06 15.11
N VAL A 241 -22.24 10.02 15.21
CA VAL A 241 -21.89 10.90 14.07
C VAL A 241 -21.23 10.09 12.97
N ARG A 242 -20.37 9.13 13.32
CA ARG A 242 -19.72 8.23 12.37
C ARG A 242 -20.72 7.35 11.61
N GLN A 243 -21.72 6.79 12.29
CA GLN A 243 -22.78 5.99 11.65
C GLN A 243 -23.57 6.76 10.58
N LEU A 244 -23.82 8.07 10.78
CA LEU A 244 -24.47 8.91 9.77
C LEU A 244 -23.66 9.01 8.47
N PHE A 245 -22.35 8.81 8.53
CA PHE A 245 -21.47 8.76 7.37
C PHE A 245 -21.31 7.35 6.80
N ASP A 246 -21.35 6.32 7.64
CA ASP A 246 -21.25 4.92 7.22
C ASP A 246 -22.45 4.48 6.36
N ASP A 247 -23.67 4.94 6.66
CA ASP A 247 -24.88 4.58 5.92
C ASP A 247 -24.88 5.02 4.44
N HIS A 248 -23.99 5.95 4.06
CA HIS A 248 -23.99 6.58 2.73
C HIS A 248 -22.61 6.80 2.08
N PHE A 249 -21.50 6.87 2.83
CA PHE A 249 -20.24 7.45 2.32
C PHE A 249 -18.95 6.75 2.73
N LEU A 250 -18.87 6.14 3.92
CA LEU A 250 -17.65 5.51 4.43
C LEU A 250 -17.72 3.98 4.29
N TYR A 251 -16.70 3.39 3.66
CA TYR A 251 -16.57 1.93 3.49
C TYR A 251 -15.23 1.39 4.06
N ILE A 252 -14.66 2.03 5.09
CA ILE A 252 -13.18 2.09 5.17
C ILE A 252 -12.54 1.36 6.35
N SER A 253 -13.27 0.80 7.31
CA SER A 253 -12.60 0.03 8.38
C SER A 253 -12.40 -1.46 8.10
N GLU A 254 -13.02 -2.03 7.05
CA GLU A 254 -13.10 -3.49 6.91
C GLU A 254 -12.60 -4.07 5.58
N ASP A 255 -12.29 -3.24 4.57
CA ASP A 255 -11.77 -3.75 3.31
C ASP A 255 -10.38 -4.39 3.50
N GLN A 256 -10.29 -5.69 3.21
CA GLN A 256 -9.05 -6.47 3.34
C GLN A 256 -7.95 -5.99 2.40
N ASN A 257 -8.29 -5.52 1.20
CA ASN A 257 -7.31 -5.01 0.25
C ASN A 257 -6.66 -3.75 0.79
N MET A 258 -7.44 -2.84 1.39
CA MET A 258 -6.91 -1.63 2.01
C MET A 258 -5.96 -1.93 3.19
N LYS A 259 -6.28 -2.96 3.97
CA LYS A 259 -5.42 -3.41 5.08
C LYS A 259 -4.09 -3.97 4.56
N VAL A 260 -4.16 -4.92 3.62
CA VAL A 260 -2.96 -5.58 3.05
C VAL A 260 -2.11 -4.60 2.24
N ALA A 261 -2.72 -3.69 1.48
CA ALA A 261 -2.01 -2.63 0.76
C ALA A 261 -1.39 -1.58 1.70
N GLY A 262 -1.62 -1.64 3.02
CA GLY A 262 -1.05 -0.70 3.98
C GLY A 262 -1.74 0.67 4.01
N MET A 263 -2.92 0.81 3.40
CA MET A 263 -3.71 2.05 3.43
C MET A 263 -4.39 2.26 4.79
N GLY A 264 -4.67 1.18 5.51
CA GLY A 264 -5.26 1.17 6.85
C GLY A 264 -4.30 1.47 8.02
N ARG A 265 -3.02 1.76 7.77
CA ARG A 265 -2.03 2.06 8.82
C ARG A 265 -2.39 3.32 9.61
N ASP A 266 -2.07 3.37 10.90
CA ASP A 266 -2.25 4.56 11.75
C ASP A 266 -3.72 5.03 11.83
N TRP A 267 -4.69 4.12 11.67
CA TRP A 267 -6.11 4.47 11.68
C TRP A 267 -6.59 4.97 13.06
N PRO A 268 -7.41 6.03 13.17
CA PRO A 268 -8.01 6.86 12.11
C PRO A 268 -7.26 8.19 11.83
N GLU A 269 -5.99 8.32 12.22
CA GLU A 269 -5.27 9.60 12.17
C GLU A 269 -5.11 10.14 10.75
N GLY A 270 -5.24 11.45 10.56
CA GLY A 270 -5.11 12.06 9.25
C GLY A 270 -6.34 11.88 8.34
N ARG A 271 -7.40 11.20 8.79
CA ARG A 271 -8.61 10.94 7.99
C ARG A 271 -9.76 11.80 8.43
N GLY A 272 -10.63 12.12 7.48
CA GLY A 272 -11.87 12.82 7.77
C GLY A 272 -12.71 13.05 6.53
N ILE A 273 -13.83 13.71 6.76
CA ILE A 273 -14.89 13.90 5.78
C ILE A 273 -15.24 15.36 5.75
N TYR A 274 -15.24 15.93 4.55
CA TYR A 274 -15.85 17.22 4.30
C TYR A 274 -17.21 17.02 3.62
N HIS A 275 -18.19 17.84 3.96
CA HIS A 275 -19.37 18.01 3.12
C HIS A 275 -19.94 19.42 3.18
N ASN A 276 -20.59 19.84 2.09
CA ASN A 276 -21.34 21.09 2.04
C ASN A 276 -22.64 21.01 2.86
N GLY A 277 -23.28 22.16 3.12
CA GLY A 277 -24.52 22.24 3.90
C GLY A 277 -25.65 21.34 3.36
N GLU A 278 -25.79 21.28 2.04
CA GLU A 278 -26.83 20.50 1.34
C GLU A 278 -26.52 19.00 1.22
N LYS A 279 -25.34 18.55 1.68
CA LYS A 279 -24.90 17.15 1.55
C LYS A 279 -24.95 16.65 0.09
N THR A 280 -24.55 17.51 -0.84
CA THR A 280 -24.50 17.23 -2.29
C THR A 280 -23.07 17.26 -2.85
N PHE A 281 -22.10 17.71 -2.04
CA PHE A 281 -20.68 17.73 -2.35
C PHE A 281 -19.89 17.24 -1.13
N PHE A 282 -18.98 16.28 -1.33
CA PHE A 282 -18.16 15.68 -0.28
C PHE A 282 -16.70 15.58 -0.71
N VAL A 283 -15.80 15.60 0.26
CA VAL A 283 -14.39 15.21 0.06
C VAL A 283 -13.99 14.27 1.18
N LEU A 284 -13.64 13.02 0.84
CA LEU A 284 -13.00 12.11 1.79
C LEU A 284 -11.49 12.33 1.75
N VAL A 285 -10.85 12.40 2.91
CA VAL A 285 -9.42 12.66 3.06
C VAL A 285 -8.71 11.40 3.59
N ASN A 286 -7.62 11.02 2.93
CA ASN A 286 -6.68 9.94 3.27
C ASN A 286 -7.30 8.53 3.39
N GLU A 287 -8.12 8.19 2.41
CA GLU A 287 -8.82 6.92 2.32
C GLU A 287 -8.06 5.92 1.42
N GLU A 288 -8.60 5.59 0.23
CA GLU A 288 -7.93 4.78 -0.79
C GLU A 288 -6.97 5.64 -1.60
N ASP A 289 -7.36 6.88 -1.89
CA ASP A 289 -6.50 7.96 -2.37
C ASP A 289 -6.45 9.08 -1.31
N GLN A 290 -5.53 10.03 -1.48
CA GLN A 290 -5.42 11.18 -0.57
C GLN A 290 -6.70 12.00 -0.55
N LEU A 291 -7.35 12.20 -1.71
CA LEU A 291 -8.64 12.87 -1.82
C LEU A 291 -9.61 12.06 -2.68
N ARG A 292 -10.84 11.93 -2.21
CA ARG A 292 -11.98 11.48 -3.02
C ARG A 292 -13.04 12.56 -3.03
N ILE A 293 -13.12 13.29 -4.15
CA ILE A 293 -14.05 14.41 -4.36
C ILE A 293 -15.33 13.85 -4.99
N ILE A 294 -16.47 14.11 -4.38
CA ILE A 294 -17.74 13.47 -4.70
C ILE A 294 -18.81 14.55 -4.89
N SER A 295 -19.61 14.39 -5.93
CA SER A 295 -20.86 15.11 -6.13
C SER A 295 -22.00 14.10 -6.21
N ILE A 296 -23.08 14.33 -5.48
CA ILE A 296 -24.24 13.43 -5.42
C ILE A 296 -25.53 14.23 -5.29
N GLN A 297 -26.62 13.74 -5.89
CA GLN A 297 -27.97 14.24 -5.61
C GLN A 297 -29.03 13.19 -5.93
N LYS A 298 -30.24 13.40 -5.42
CA LYS A 298 -31.43 12.62 -5.77
C LYS A 298 -31.89 12.91 -7.21
N GLY A 299 -32.56 11.95 -7.82
CA GLY A 299 -33.03 12.05 -9.21
C GLY A 299 -31.94 11.72 -10.24
N GLY A 300 -32.29 11.91 -11.52
CA GLY A 300 -31.49 11.48 -12.67
C GLY A 300 -30.64 12.56 -13.35
N ASP A 301 -30.60 13.78 -12.83
CA ASP A 301 -29.90 14.88 -13.50
C ASP A 301 -28.38 14.75 -13.37
N VAL A 302 -27.75 14.14 -14.38
CA VAL A 302 -26.30 13.94 -14.41
C VAL A 302 -25.52 15.23 -14.68
N ARG A 303 -26.12 16.21 -15.36
CA ARG A 303 -25.43 17.45 -15.75
C ARG A 303 -25.15 18.31 -14.53
N VAL A 304 -26.14 18.52 -13.68
CA VAL A 304 -25.99 19.33 -12.47
C VAL A 304 -25.01 18.68 -11.49
N VAL A 305 -25.00 17.35 -11.39
CA VAL A 305 -24.01 16.63 -10.57
C VAL A 305 -22.60 16.83 -11.11
N PHE A 306 -22.42 16.72 -12.43
CA PHE A 306 -21.12 16.92 -13.06
C PHE A 306 -20.64 18.36 -12.95
N GLU A 307 -21.51 19.34 -13.18
CA GLU A 307 -21.18 20.77 -13.07
C GLU A 307 -20.69 21.14 -11.67
N ARG A 308 -21.40 20.68 -10.63
CA ARG A 308 -20.95 20.86 -9.24
C ARG A 308 -19.62 20.16 -8.97
N LEU A 309 -19.40 18.96 -9.53
CA LEU A 309 -18.13 18.25 -9.39
C LEU A 309 -16.97 19.01 -10.05
N VAL A 310 -17.16 19.54 -11.26
CA VAL A 310 -16.16 20.34 -11.98
C VAL A 310 -15.78 21.58 -11.17
N ARG A 311 -16.77 22.35 -10.70
CA ARG A 311 -16.53 23.52 -9.83
C ARG A 311 -15.81 23.13 -8.54
N GLY A 312 -16.22 22.02 -7.91
CA GLY A 312 -15.61 21.49 -6.71
C GLY A 312 -14.14 21.09 -6.89
N ILE A 313 -13.82 20.33 -7.95
CA ILE A 313 -12.44 19.92 -8.25
C ILE A 313 -11.56 21.16 -8.48
N LYS A 314 -12.05 22.14 -9.24
CA LYS A 314 -11.33 23.38 -9.51
C LYS A 314 -11.08 24.16 -8.20
N ALA A 315 -12.11 24.38 -7.39
CA ALA A 315 -11.99 25.12 -6.13
C ALA A 315 -11.03 24.45 -5.14
N VAL A 316 -11.09 23.12 -5.03
CA VAL A 316 -10.16 22.36 -4.18
C VAL A 316 -8.73 22.44 -4.73
N GLY A 317 -8.54 22.23 -6.03
CA GLY A 317 -7.21 22.28 -6.66
C GLY A 317 -6.55 23.66 -6.57
N ASP A 318 -7.29 24.73 -6.89
CA ASP A 318 -6.81 26.11 -6.78
C ASP A 318 -6.41 26.44 -5.33
N SER A 319 -7.20 25.98 -4.36
CA SER A 319 -6.92 26.19 -2.94
C SER A 319 -5.71 25.40 -2.47
N VAL A 320 -5.55 24.13 -2.89
CA VAL A 320 -4.35 23.32 -2.58
C VAL A 320 -3.09 24.03 -3.12
N LYS A 321 -3.15 24.55 -4.35
CA LYS A 321 -2.06 25.31 -4.96
C LYS A 321 -1.75 26.59 -4.20
N ALA A 322 -2.76 27.35 -3.80
CA ALA A 322 -2.57 28.57 -3.02
C ALA A 322 -1.95 28.30 -1.63
N GLU A 323 -2.37 27.23 -0.96
CA GLU A 323 -1.92 26.92 0.41
C GLU A 323 -0.56 26.25 0.50
N SER A 324 -0.17 25.47 -0.52
CA SER A 324 1.02 24.63 -0.46
C SER A 324 2.02 24.82 -1.60
N GLY A 325 1.63 25.55 -2.65
CA GLY A 325 2.39 25.62 -3.91
C GLY A 325 2.37 24.33 -4.74
N LYS A 326 1.64 23.29 -4.29
CA LYS A 326 1.56 21.98 -4.95
C LYS A 326 0.31 21.86 -5.81
N GLU A 327 0.37 20.98 -6.80
CA GLU A 327 -0.76 20.65 -7.67
C GLU A 327 -1.17 19.18 -7.49
N PHE A 328 -2.26 18.77 -8.15
CA PHE A 328 -2.58 17.36 -8.25
C PHE A 328 -1.59 16.66 -9.16
N SER A 329 -1.14 15.47 -8.76
CA SER A 329 -0.23 14.64 -9.55
C SER A 329 -0.90 14.23 -10.87
N LEU A 330 -0.31 14.67 -11.97
CA LEU A 330 -0.80 14.47 -13.33
C LEU A 330 0.37 14.05 -14.22
N ASP A 331 0.18 12.95 -14.94
CA ASP A 331 1.11 12.46 -15.96
C ASP A 331 0.49 12.56 -17.36
N SER A 332 1.33 12.77 -18.37
CA SER A 332 0.88 12.94 -19.76
C SER A 332 0.32 11.67 -20.39
N GLN A 333 0.78 10.50 -19.94
CA GLN A 333 0.35 9.20 -20.42
C GLN A 333 -0.76 8.63 -19.53
N TYR A 334 -0.57 8.66 -18.21
CA TYR A 334 -1.50 8.04 -17.26
C TYR A 334 -2.52 8.98 -16.63
N GLY A 335 -2.51 10.26 -16.93
CA GLY A 335 -3.46 11.21 -16.36
C GLY A 335 -3.25 11.40 -14.85
N TYR A 336 -4.33 11.61 -14.10
CA TYR A 336 -4.23 11.79 -12.66
C TYR A 336 -3.71 10.51 -12.01
N ILE A 337 -2.82 10.67 -11.03
CA ILE A 337 -2.12 9.56 -10.38
C ILE A 337 -2.88 9.11 -9.13
N HIS A 338 -3.04 7.80 -8.99
CA HIS A 338 -3.80 7.12 -7.94
C HIS A 338 -2.99 5.99 -7.33
N SER A 339 -3.38 5.55 -6.13
CA SER A 339 -2.76 4.36 -5.51
C SER A 339 -3.07 3.09 -6.30
N CYS A 340 -4.28 2.99 -6.85
CA CYS A 340 -4.72 1.82 -7.62
C CYS A 340 -4.59 2.10 -9.13
N PRO A 341 -3.83 1.31 -9.90
CA PRO A 341 -3.67 1.51 -11.34
C PRO A 341 -4.99 1.47 -12.13
N THR A 342 -6.02 0.82 -11.60
CA THR A 342 -7.36 0.76 -12.22
C THR A 342 -8.09 2.11 -12.19
N SER A 343 -7.63 3.04 -11.34
CA SER A 343 -8.23 4.37 -11.16
C SER A 343 -7.45 5.46 -11.88
N LEU A 344 -6.35 5.15 -12.58
CA LEU A 344 -5.60 6.13 -13.38
C LEU A 344 -6.46 6.83 -14.44
N GLY A 345 -5.91 7.90 -15.01
CA GLY A 345 -6.53 8.68 -16.06
C GLY A 345 -7.42 9.77 -15.48
N THR A 346 -8.73 9.60 -15.60
CA THR A 346 -9.69 10.59 -15.08
C THR A 346 -9.83 10.53 -13.56
N GLY A 347 -9.54 9.37 -12.96
CA GLY A 347 -9.90 9.09 -11.57
C GLY A 347 -11.39 8.94 -11.34
N MET A 348 -12.20 8.99 -12.41
CA MET A 348 -13.63 9.24 -12.33
C MET A 348 -14.44 7.95 -12.25
N ARG A 349 -15.44 7.95 -11.38
CA ARG A 349 -16.50 6.93 -11.36
C ARG A 349 -17.87 7.58 -11.27
N ILE A 350 -18.70 7.31 -12.27
CA ILE A 350 -20.10 7.73 -12.33
C ILE A 350 -20.97 6.53 -11.98
N SER A 351 -21.98 6.73 -11.15
CA SER A 351 -22.93 5.68 -10.81
C SER A 351 -24.33 6.25 -10.60
N VAL A 352 -25.32 5.45 -10.95
CA VAL A 352 -26.74 5.74 -10.71
C VAL A 352 -27.34 4.62 -9.88
N ARG A 353 -28.25 4.97 -8.97
CA ARG A 353 -29.14 4.00 -8.31
C ARG A 353 -30.46 4.04 -9.07
N ILE A 354 -30.86 2.93 -9.69
CA ILE A 354 -31.98 2.85 -10.64
C ILE A 354 -32.76 1.56 -10.44
N ASP A 355 -34.09 1.62 -10.57
CA ASP A 355 -34.93 0.43 -10.57
C ASP A 355 -35.05 -0.18 -11.97
N LEU A 356 -34.73 -1.47 -12.09
CA LEU A 356 -34.76 -2.19 -13.36
C LEU A 356 -35.52 -3.52 -13.22
N PRO A 357 -36.83 -3.51 -12.90
CA PRO A 357 -37.59 -4.73 -12.58
C PRO A 357 -37.59 -5.76 -13.71
N GLY A 358 -37.49 -5.33 -14.97
CA GLY A 358 -37.34 -6.24 -16.11
C GLY A 358 -36.04 -7.04 -16.06
N TRP A 359 -34.90 -6.36 -15.84
CA TRP A 359 -33.59 -7.02 -15.69
C TRP A 359 -33.52 -7.88 -14.44
N THR A 360 -34.18 -7.48 -13.34
CA THR A 360 -34.31 -8.31 -12.14
C THR A 360 -34.99 -9.65 -12.45
N ARG A 361 -36.02 -9.66 -13.29
CA ARG A 361 -36.69 -10.91 -13.72
C ARG A 361 -35.81 -11.77 -14.63
N THR A 362 -34.99 -11.16 -15.49
CA THR A 362 -34.04 -11.89 -16.36
C THR A 362 -32.85 -12.45 -15.58
N GLY A 363 -32.48 -11.83 -14.46
CA GLY A 363 -31.40 -12.27 -13.56
C GLY A 363 -30.10 -11.49 -13.75
N PHE A 364 -29.30 -11.45 -12.68
CA PHE A 364 -28.06 -10.67 -12.61
C PHE A 364 -27.03 -11.03 -13.69
N PRO A 365 -26.79 -12.32 -14.06
CA PRO A 365 -25.82 -12.65 -15.11
C PRO A 365 -26.16 -12.04 -16.48
N ALA A 366 -27.44 -11.98 -16.82
CA ALA A 366 -27.89 -11.39 -18.08
C ALA A 366 -27.72 -9.86 -18.08
N LEU A 367 -28.03 -9.20 -16.95
CA LEU A 367 -27.77 -7.78 -16.77
C LEU A 367 -26.27 -7.49 -16.84
N GLN A 368 -25.44 -8.29 -16.17
CA GLN A 368 -23.99 -8.14 -16.18
C GLN A 368 -23.43 -8.21 -17.60
N LYS A 369 -23.80 -9.23 -18.37
CA LYS A 369 -23.40 -9.35 -19.78
C LYS A 369 -23.82 -8.12 -20.60
N ARG A 370 -25.06 -7.64 -20.43
CA ARG A 370 -25.54 -6.45 -21.15
C ARG A 370 -24.79 -5.18 -20.74
N CYS A 371 -24.49 -5.03 -19.46
CA CYS A 371 -23.70 -3.92 -18.96
C CYS A 371 -22.28 -3.92 -19.54
N GLU A 372 -21.64 -5.09 -19.66
CA GLU A 372 -20.33 -5.24 -20.31
C GLU A 372 -20.35 -4.76 -21.77
N GLU A 373 -21.38 -5.13 -22.55
CA GLU A 373 -21.57 -4.63 -23.92
C GLU A 373 -21.72 -3.10 -23.98
N LEU A 374 -22.38 -2.52 -22.97
CA LEU A 374 -22.57 -1.07 -22.82
C LEU A 374 -21.39 -0.37 -22.13
N LYS A 375 -20.32 -1.10 -21.77
CA LYS A 375 -19.14 -0.60 -21.06
C LYS A 375 -19.47 0.05 -19.71
N VAL A 376 -20.45 -0.51 -19.00
CA VAL A 376 -20.82 -0.15 -17.63
C VAL A 376 -20.79 -1.39 -16.74
N GLN A 377 -20.85 -1.21 -15.42
CA GLN A 377 -20.80 -2.33 -14.47
C GLN A 377 -21.98 -2.27 -13.50
N PRO A 378 -22.79 -3.35 -13.36
CA PRO A 378 -23.81 -3.42 -12.33
C PRO A 378 -23.17 -3.81 -11.01
N ARG A 379 -23.73 -3.31 -9.91
CA ARG A 379 -23.30 -3.61 -8.54
C ARG A 379 -24.49 -3.45 -7.60
N GLY A 380 -24.53 -4.27 -6.56
CA GLY A 380 -25.59 -4.24 -5.55
C GLY A 380 -26.16 -5.61 -5.28
#